data_AF-A0A9D5M1R8-F1
#
_entry.id   AF-A0A9D5M1R8-F1
#
_cell.length_a   1.000
_cell.length_b   1.000
_cell.length_c   1.000
_cell.angle_alpha   90.00
_cell.angle_beta   90.00
_cell.angle_gamma   90.00
#
_symmetry.space_group_name_H-M   'P 1'
#
loop_
_entity.id
_entity.type
_entity.pdbx_description
1 polymer ?
#
loop_
_entity_poly.entity_id
_entity_poly.type
_entity_poly.pdbx_seq_one_letter_code
_entity_poly.pdbx_strand_id
1 'polypeptide(L)'
;MFEKVNPSHPDKVADRIAGAIVDLAYTAEENPKIAVEVLLGHGKCQIIIETTALLAKPQIVSIVHRIAGRLDTDIVIAPQDRLLTDNQANGLRCGDNGIFKGMPLTDEQMQLSKIAHDIYELYPYDGKYIIDGDRLIICQSNAMTKDLKRLYSNAEINPLGYWTGGTNVDTGAANRKLGSDMADSVTGGGLHGKDLSKADVSVNIYAFLKAQRTDMPVELACAIGDKTVDGIPYGEIVETARRYIKRLGGFEKFAEWGLVR
;
A
#
# COMPACT_ATOMS: atom_id res chain seq x y z
N MET A 1 -6.12 -3.09 -19.90
CA MET A 1 -7.06 -2.63 -18.86
C MET A 1 -6.38 -2.54 -17.50
N PHE A 2 -6.48 -1.41 -16.83
CA PHE A 2 -5.91 -1.18 -15.51
C PHE A 2 -6.77 -0.21 -14.69
N GLU A 3 -6.77 -0.35 -13.37
CA GLU A 3 -7.47 0.51 -12.42
C GLU A 3 -6.47 1.14 -11.46
N LYS A 4 -6.60 2.44 -11.21
CA LYS A 4 -5.79 3.18 -10.23
C LYS A 4 -6.70 3.95 -9.26
N VAL A 5 -6.35 3.96 -7.99
CA VAL A 5 -6.96 4.84 -6.98
C VAL A 5 -5.91 5.76 -6.36
N ASN A 6 -6.34 6.93 -5.89
CA ASN A 6 -5.44 7.93 -5.31
C ASN A 6 -5.37 7.86 -3.77
N PRO A 7 -4.46 8.61 -3.12
CA PRO A 7 -4.20 8.52 -1.68
C PRO A 7 -5.37 8.91 -0.76
N SER A 8 -6.46 9.47 -1.30
CA SER A 8 -7.65 9.89 -0.56
C SER A 8 -8.81 8.90 -0.67
N HIS A 9 -8.68 7.83 -1.47
CA HIS A 9 -9.64 6.72 -1.48
C HIS A 9 -9.68 6.02 -0.10
N PRO A 10 -10.84 5.63 0.45
CA PRO A 10 -10.94 5.06 1.81
C PRO A 10 -10.00 3.90 2.10
N ASP A 11 -9.85 2.94 1.18
CA ASP A 11 -8.83 1.87 1.33
C ASP A 11 -7.39 2.40 1.37
N LYS A 12 -7.05 3.42 0.56
CA LYS A 12 -5.72 4.05 0.59
C LYS A 12 -5.50 4.87 1.86
N VAL A 13 -6.56 5.45 2.44
CA VAL A 13 -6.52 6.06 3.78
C VAL A 13 -6.19 5.00 4.83
N ALA A 14 -6.80 3.82 4.76
CA ALA A 14 -6.48 2.70 5.65
C ALA A 14 -5.03 2.21 5.48
N ASP A 15 -4.57 2.06 4.23
CA ASP A 15 -3.18 1.71 3.91
C ASP A 15 -2.19 2.72 4.48
N ARG A 16 -2.47 4.03 4.34
CA ARG A 16 -1.59 5.10 4.84
C ARG A 16 -1.54 5.14 6.35
N ILE A 17 -2.66 4.91 7.05
CA ILE A 17 -2.66 4.77 8.51
C ILE A 17 -1.81 3.57 8.92
N ALA A 18 -1.99 2.41 8.26
CA ALA A 18 -1.19 1.22 8.54
C ALA A 18 0.31 1.48 8.30
N GLY A 19 0.66 2.10 7.18
CA GLY A 19 2.03 2.48 6.84
C GLY A 19 2.65 3.45 7.85
N ALA A 20 1.91 4.49 8.28
CA ALA A 20 2.39 5.44 9.27
C ALA A 20 2.63 4.80 10.66
N ILE A 21 1.84 3.79 11.04
CA ILE A 21 2.05 3.03 12.28
C ILE A 21 3.28 2.12 12.15
N VAL A 22 3.53 1.53 10.96
CA VAL A 22 4.77 0.81 10.70
C VAL A 22 5.98 1.75 10.78
N ASP A 23 5.90 2.94 10.18
CA ASP A 23 6.94 3.98 10.32
C ASP A 23 7.20 4.30 11.80
N LEU A 24 6.15 4.48 12.61
CA LEU A 24 6.27 4.68 14.05
C LEU A 24 7.03 3.53 14.75
N ALA A 25 6.75 2.28 14.40
CA ALA A 25 7.49 1.13 14.94
C ALA A 25 8.99 1.17 14.54
N TYR A 26 9.31 1.56 13.31
CA TYR A 26 10.69 1.73 12.84
C TYR A 26 11.42 2.93 13.48
N THR A 27 10.70 3.88 14.09
CA THR A 27 11.33 4.91 14.94
C THR A 27 11.69 4.38 16.33
N ALA A 28 10.97 3.37 16.81
CA ALA A 28 11.18 2.78 18.13
C ALA A 28 12.25 1.66 18.10
N GLU A 29 12.32 0.90 17.02
CA GLU A 29 13.23 -0.23 16.85
C GLU A 29 13.84 -0.23 15.43
N GLU A 30 15.09 -0.70 15.27
CA GLU A 30 15.74 -0.74 13.94
C GLU A 30 15.10 -1.79 13.01
N ASN A 31 14.64 -2.89 13.61
CA ASN A 31 14.07 -4.06 12.94
C ASN A 31 12.81 -4.54 13.69
N PRO A 32 11.77 -3.71 13.80
CA PRO A 32 10.56 -4.08 14.50
C PRO A 32 9.91 -5.26 13.79
N LYS A 33 9.22 -6.09 14.57
CA LYS A 33 8.22 -6.99 14.02
C LYS A 33 6.87 -6.33 14.21
N ILE A 34 6.17 -6.06 13.13
CA ILE A 34 4.86 -5.42 13.18
C ILE A 34 3.94 -5.90 12.05
N ALA A 35 2.67 -6.11 12.40
CA ALA A 35 1.56 -6.31 11.49
C ALA A 35 0.38 -5.44 11.97
N VAL A 36 -0.15 -4.61 11.09
CA VAL A 36 -1.22 -3.63 11.36
C VAL A 36 -2.35 -3.83 10.36
N GLU A 37 -3.55 -4.06 10.88
CA GLU A 37 -4.77 -4.06 10.09
C GLU A 37 -5.64 -2.87 10.48
N VAL A 38 -6.21 -2.21 9.48
CA VAL A 38 -7.05 -1.01 9.65
C VAL A 38 -8.35 -1.20 8.90
N LEU A 39 -9.47 -0.96 9.59
CA LEU A 39 -10.81 -0.84 9.01
C LEU A 39 -11.39 0.51 9.45
N LEU A 40 -11.96 1.28 8.51
CA LEU A 40 -12.49 2.61 8.80
C LEU A 40 -13.75 2.92 7.99
N GLY A 41 -14.57 3.82 8.53
CA GLY A 41 -15.77 4.31 7.87
C GLY A 41 -16.77 4.89 8.87
N HIS A 42 -17.63 5.81 8.40
CA HIS A 42 -18.75 6.35 9.19
C HIS A 42 -18.34 6.88 10.59
N GLY A 43 -17.24 7.63 10.65
CA GLY A 43 -16.72 8.21 11.91
C GLY A 43 -16.00 7.23 12.83
N LYS A 44 -15.80 5.97 12.41
CA LYS A 44 -15.12 4.91 13.16
C LYS A 44 -13.80 4.50 12.50
N CYS A 45 -12.83 4.10 13.31
CA CYS A 45 -11.60 3.46 12.89
C CYS A 45 -11.25 2.33 13.86
N GLN A 46 -11.09 1.12 13.36
CA GLN A 46 -10.67 -0.06 14.11
C GLN A 46 -9.27 -0.45 13.67
N ILE A 47 -8.38 -0.62 14.64
CA ILE A 47 -6.98 -0.94 14.39
C ILE A 47 -6.57 -2.12 15.28
N ILE A 48 -6.04 -3.16 14.65
CA ILE A 48 -5.47 -4.33 15.34
C ILE A 48 -3.99 -4.41 14.97
N ILE A 49 -3.14 -4.45 15.98
CA ILE A 49 -1.68 -4.46 15.84
C ILE A 49 -1.11 -5.65 16.57
N GLU A 50 -0.24 -6.40 15.90
CA GLU A 50 0.69 -7.34 16.52
C GLU A 50 2.10 -6.77 16.36
N THR A 51 2.83 -6.55 17.47
CA THR A 51 4.14 -5.89 17.39
C THR A 51 5.11 -6.26 18.53
N THR A 52 6.41 -6.18 18.25
CA THR A 52 7.47 -6.14 19.29
C THR A 52 7.69 -4.73 19.83
N ALA A 53 7.45 -3.72 18.99
CA ALA A 53 7.72 -2.33 19.33
C ALA A 53 6.76 -1.76 20.39
N LEU A 54 7.31 -0.97 21.30
CA LEU A 54 6.53 -0.23 22.28
C LEU A 54 5.81 0.95 21.59
N LEU A 55 4.51 0.80 21.33
CA LEU A 55 3.67 1.81 20.71
C LEU A 55 2.67 2.40 21.71
N ALA A 56 2.59 3.73 21.77
CA ALA A 56 1.59 4.40 22.60
C ALA A 56 0.32 4.70 21.78
N LYS A 57 -0.85 4.27 22.30
CA LYS A 57 -2.16 4.56 21.67
C LYS A 57 -2.37 6.05 21.31
N PRO A 58 -1.96 7.04 22.13
CA PRO A 58 -2.10 8.46 21.75
C PRO A 58 -1.35 8.84 20.46
N GLN A 59 -0.20 8.24 20.18
CA GLN A 59 0.54 8.49 18.93
C GLN A 59 -0.21 7.91 17.72
N ILE A 60 -0.79 6.72 17.88
CA ILE A 60 -1.61 6.09 16.83
C ILE A 60 -2.89 6.91 16.57
N VAL A 61 -3.57 7.38 17.62
CA VAL A 61 -4.72 8.30 17.47
C VAL A 61 -4.33 9.57 16.73
N SER A 62 -3.16 10.14 17.03
CA SER A 62 -2.65 11.31 16.31
C SER A 62 -2.39 11.04 14.82
N ILE A 63 -1.88 9.85 14.47
CA ILE A 63 -1.72 9.41 13.07
C ILE A 63 -3.08 9.34 12.37
N VAL A 64 -4.07 8.68 12.98
CA VAL A 64 -5.42 8.58 12.43
C VAL A 64 -6.02 9.97 12.20
N HIS A 65 -5.92 10.86 13.19
CA HIS A 65 -6.48 12.21 13.11
C HIS A 65 -5.79 13.07 12.05
N ARG A 66 -4.48 12.89 11.84
CA ARG A 66 -3.74 13.56 10.78
C ARG A 66 -4.14 13.12 9.38
N ILE A 67 -4.41 11.82 9.19
CA ILE A 67 -4.64 11.23 7.86
C ILE A 67 -6.13 11.26 7.48
N ALA A 68 -7.02 10.87 8.39
CA ALA A 68 -8.44 10.66 8.12
C ALA A 68 -9.37 11.67 8.82
N GLY A 69 -8.80 12.63 9.57
CA GLY A 69 -9.57 13.54 10.42
C GLY A 69 -10.04 12.88 11.72
N ARG A 70 -10.89 13.57 12.48
CA ARG A 70 -11.34 13.11 13.81
C ARG A 70 -12.27 11.90 13.69
N LEU A 71 -11.73 10.72 13.98
CA LEU A 71 -12.46 9.46 14.07
C LEU A 71 -12.45 8.92 15.49
N ASP A 72 -13.54 8.26 15.89
CA ASP A 72 -13.59 7.43 17.08
C ASP A 72 -12.79 6.16 16.81
N THR A 73 -11.70 5.98 17.54
CA THR A 73 -10.64 5.02 17.21
C THR A 73 -10.53 3.95 18.29
N ASP A 74 -10.82 2.70 17.91
CA ASP A 74 -10.58 1.53 18.74
C ASP A 74 -9.26 0.87 18.34
N ILE A 75 -8.38 0.62 19.32
CA ILE A 75 -7.00 0.18 19.09
C ILE A 75 -6.70 -1.01 20.01
N VAL A 76 -6.40 -2.15 19.39
CA VAL A 76 -5.86 -3.34 20.03
C VAL A 76 -4.38 -3.47 19.67
N ILE A 77 -3.52 -3.58 20.69
CA ILE A 77 -2.09 -3.85 20.52
C ILE A 77 -1.78 -5.15 21.27
N ALA A 78 -1.38 -6.17 20.53
CA ALA A 78 -0.95 -7.46 21.05
C ALA A 78 0.57 -7.62 20.85
N PRO A 79 1.26 -8.28 21.79
CA PRO A 79 2.65 -8.66 21.57
C PRO A 79 2.74 -9.70 20.45
N GLN A 80 3.84 -9.68 19.70
CA GLN A 80 4.10 -10.74 18.73
C GLN A 80 4.22 -12.10 19.41
N ASP A 81 3.76 -13.16 18.75
CA ASP A 81 3.92 -14.52 19.24
C ASP A 81 5.40 -14.87 19.52
N ARG A 82 5.65 -15.37 20.73
CA ARG A 82 7.01 -15.69 21.20
C ARG A 82 7.62 -16.88 20.47
N LEU A 83 6.82 -17.90 20.14
CA LEU A 83 7.33 -19.08 19.43
C LEU A 83 7.78 -18.71 18.01
N LEU A 84 7.02 -17.86 17.32
CA LEU A 84 7.40 -17.34 16.02
C LEU A 84 8.67 -16.48 16.09
N THR A 85 8.80 -15.65 17.13
CA THR A 85 9.99 -14.81 17.36
C THR A 85 11.23 -15.67 17.60
N ASP A 86 11.14 -16.68 18.48
CA ASP A 86 12.25 -17.59 18.82
C ASP A 86 12.71 -18.41 17.60
N ASN A 87 11.78 -18.86 16.76
CA ASN A 87 12.09 -19.56 15.52
C ASN A 87 12.88 -18.70 14.50
N GLN A 88 12.83 -17.37 14.65
CA GLN A 88 13.56 -16.41 13.81
C GLN A 88 14.85 -15.87 14.48
N ALA A 89 15.19 -16.30 15.70
CA ALA A 89 16.33 -15.75 16.46
C ALA A 89 17.70 -16.00 15.79
N ASN A 90 17.84 -17.07 15.00
CA ASN A 90 19.10 -17.48 14.37
C ASN A 90 19.24 -16.98 12.91
N GLY A 91 19.07 -15.67 12.72
CA GLY A 91 19.24 -14.96 11.44
C GLY A 91 17.94 -14.71 10.68
N LEU A 92 17.96 -13.72 9.78
CA LEU A 92 16.79 -13.29 9.00
C LEU A 92 16.37 -14.38 8.00
N ARG A 93 15.09 -14.71 7.98
CA ARG A 93 14.47 -15.75 7.15
C ARG A 93 13.10 -15.29 6.66
N CYS A 94 12.56 -15.96 5.64
CA CYS A 94 11.19 -15.70 5.19
C CYS A 94 10.22 -15.82 6.37
N GLY A 95 9.46 -14.75 6.64
CA GLY A 95 8.54 -14.68 7.78
C GLY A 95 7.23 -15.42 7.59
N ASP A 96 6.91 -15.81 6.35
CA ASP A 96 5.72 -16.57 5.96
C ASP A 96 5.99 -17.28 4.63
N ASN A 97 5.17 -18.26 4.27
CA ASN A 97 5.15 -18.84 2.92
C ASN A 97 4.33 -17.98 1.95
N GLY A 98 4.69 -17.96 0.68
CA GLY A 98 3.90 -17.24 -0.31
C GLY A 98 4.39 -17.40 -1.74
N ILE A 99 3.58 -16.88 -2.66
CA ILE A 99 3.92 -16.69 -4.07
C ILE A 99 3.95 -15.20 -4.38
N PHE A 100 4.95 -14.80 -5.16
CA PHE A 100 5.25 -13.41 -5.46
C PHE A 100 5.49 -13.26 -6.94
N LYS A 101 5.09 -12.12 -7.47
CA LYS A 101 5.19 -11.84 -8.89
C LYS A 101 5.70 -10.43 -9.10
N GLY A 102 6.51 -10.23 -10.13
CA GLY A 102 6.93 -8.94 -10.63
C GLY A 102 6.72 -8.91 -12.14
N MET A 103 6.00 -7.90 -12.62
CA MET A 103 5.72 -7.70 -14.05
C MET A 103 6.27 -6.34 -14.48
N PRO A 104 6.92 -6.22 -15.65
CA PRO A 104 7.21 -4.93 -16.26
C PRO A 104 5.93 -4.11 -16.40
N LEU A 105 5.98 -2.83 -16.05
CA LEU A 105 4.82 -1.95 -16.24
C LEU A 105 4.57 -1.72 -17.73
N THR A 106 3.30 -1.77 -18.11
CA THR A 106 2.88 -1.41 -19.46
C THR A 106 2.76 0.11 -19.62
N ASP A 107 2.84 0.62 -20.85
CA ASP A 107 2.60 2.03 -21.15
C ASP A 107 1.21 2.49 -20.68
N GLU A 108 0.20 1.62 -20.82
CA GLU A 108 -1.17 1.88 -20.37
C GLU A 108 -1.23 2.08 -18.84
N GLN A 109 -0.53 1.25 -18.06
CA GLN A 109 -0.45 1.38 -16.59
C GLN A 109 0.29 2.65 -16.16
N MET A 110 1.43 2.93 -16.79
CA MET A 110 2.20 4.15 -16.52
C MET A 110 1.40 5.41 -16.85
N GLN A 111 0.68 5.41 -17.98
CA GLN A 111 -0.18 6.50 -18.40
C GLN A 111 -1.30 6.75 -17.38
N LEU A 112 -2.01 5.71 -16.93
CA LEU A 112 -3.08 5.88 -15.93
C LEU A 112 -2.52 6.36 -14.59
N SER A 113 -1.37 5.84 -14.16
CA SER A 113 -0.70 6.31 -12.94
C SER A 113 -0.40 7.81 -13.03
N LYS A 114 0.16 8.26 -14.16
CA LYS A 114 0.44 9.68 -14.38
C LYS A 114 -0.83 10.52 -14.33
N ILE A 115 -1.90 10.12 -15.01
CA ILE A 115 -3.18 10.83 -15.01
C ILE A 115 -3.74 10.94 -13.58
N ALA A 116 -3.68 9.86 -12.81
CA ALA A 116 -4.12 9.84 -11.42
C ALA A 116 -3.34 10.84 -10.54
N HIS A 117 -2.02 10.91 -10.70
CA HIS A 117 -1.17 11.87 -9.99
C HIS A 117 -1.50 13.32 -10.40
N ASP A 118 -1.53 13.60 -11.70
CA ASP A 118 -1.82 14.95 -12.23
C ASP A 118 -3.19 15.46 -11.74
N ILE A 119 -4.21 14.59 -11.71
CA ILE A 119 -5.54 14.95 -11.19
C ILE A 119 -5.50 15.15 -9.67
N TYR A 120 -4.80 14.29 -8.93
CA TYR A 120 -4.72 14.37 -7.48
C TYR A 120 -4.02 15.66 -7.00
N GLU A 121 -3.02 16.14 -7.74
CA GLU A 121 -2.37 17.43 -7.47
C GLU A 121 -3.35 18.61 -7.53
N LEU A 122 -4.32 18.55 -8.44
CA LEU A 122 -5.37 19.58 -8.59
C LEU A 122 -6.54 19.35 -7.61
N TYR A 123 -6.87 18.09 -7.34
CA TYR A 123 -8.01 17.67 -6.53
C TYR A 123 -7.54 16.60 -5.53
N PRO A 124 -7.03 16.98 -4.34
CA PRO A 124 -6.46 16.05 -3.36
C PRO A 124 -7.54 15.28 -2.57
N TYR A 125 -8.58 14.83 -3.26
CA TYR A 125 -9.76 14.14 -2.73
C TYR A 125 -9.91 12.78 -3.40
N ASP A 126 -10.82 11.96 -2.86
CA ASP A 126 -11.08 10.59 -3.32
C ASP A 126 -11.28 10.53 -4.84
N GLY A 127 -10.55 9.62 -5.48
CA GLY A 127 -10.55 9.44 -6.91
C GLY A 127 -10.15 8.02 -7.33
N LYS A 128 -10.79 7.58 -8.41
CA LYS A 128 -10.65 6.28 -9.03
C LYS A 128 -10.67 6.43 -10.55
N TYR A 129 -9.74 5.75 -11.21
CA TYR A 129 -9.49 5.89 -12.64
C TYR A 129 -9.37 4.51 -13.27
N ILE A 130 -9.86 4.37 -14.49
CA ILE A 130 -9.77 3.13 -15.27
C ILE A 130 -9.34 3.49 -16.69
N ILE A 131 -8.42 2.71 -17.22
CA ILE A 131 -8.06 2.73 -18.64
C ILE A 131 -8.28 1.34 -19.24
N ASP A 132 -8.86 1.30 -20.43
CA ASP A 132 -9.06 0.10 -21.23
C ASP A 132 -8.90 0.43 -22.71
N GLY A 133 -7.66 0.33 -23.21
CA GLY A 133 -7.31 0.84 -24.53
C GLY A 133 -7.55 2.35 -24.61
N ASP A 134 -8.38 2.78 -25.57
CA ASP A 134 -8.71 4.20 -25.75
C ASP A 134 -9.75 4.73 -24.74
N ARG A 135 -10.40 3.84 -23.98
CA ARG A 135 -11.44 4.23 -23.02
C ARG A 135 -10.82 4.64 -21.69
N LEU A 136 -10.97 5.92 -21.35
CA LEU A 136 -10.55 6.48 -20.06
C LEU A 136 -11.77 6.87 -19.22
N ILE A 137 -11.86 6.34 -18.00
CA ILE A 137 -12.89 6.67 -17.02
C ILE A 137 -12.24 7.36 -15.83
N ILE A 138 -12.75 8.53 -15.46
CA ILE A 138 -12.27 9.35 -14.35
C ILE A 138 -13.44 9.60 -13.40
N CYS A 139 -13.35 9.04 -12.20
CA CYS A 139 -14.24 9.35 -11.08
C CYS A 139 -13.43 10.13 -10.04
N GLN A 140 -13.63 11.45 -9.96
CA GLN A 140 -12.89 12.32 -9.04
C GLN A 140 -13.88 13.17 -8.24
N SER A 141 -13.87 12.98 -6.92
CA SER A 141 -14.67 13.80 -6.01
C SER A 141 -14.18 15.24 -5.97
N ASN A 142 -15.09 16.16 -5.64
CA ASN A 142 -14.85 17.60 -5.56
C ASN A 142 -14.36 18.23 -6.89
N ALA A 143 -14.54 17.54 -8.01
CA ALA A 143 -14.22 18.04 -9.34
C ALA A 143 -15.48 18.12 -10.22
N MET A 144 -15.66 19.25 -10.90
CA MET A 144 -16.76 19.41 -11.86
C MET A 144 -16.38 18.74 -13.19
N THR A 145 -17.32 17.99 -13.78
CA THR A 145 -17.11 17.30 -15.07
C THR A 145 -16.58 18.24 -16.15
N LYS A 146 -17.10 19.47 -16.22
CA LYS A 146 -16.68 20.48 -17.20
C LYS A 146 -15.19 20.86 -17.11
N ASP A 147 -14.61 20.82 -15.92
CA ASP A 147 -13.24 21.26 -15.69
C ASP A 147 -12.27 20.16 -16.12
N LEU A 148 -12.54 18.92 -15.71
CA LEU A 148 -11.77 17.75 -16.15
C LEU A 148 -11.94 17.46 -17.65
N LYS A 149 -13.12 17.75 -18.24
CA LYS A 149 -13.34 17.61 -19.70
C LYS A 149 -12.46 18.56 -20.53
N ARG A 150 -11.96 19.65 -19.97
CA ARG A 150 -11.00 20.54 -20.67
C ARG A 150 -9.62 19.91 -20.80
N LEU A 151 -9.25 19.06 -19.84
CA LEU A 151 -7.96 18.36 -19.81
C LEU A 151 -8.03 16.99 -20.50
N TYR A 152 -9.16 16.29 -20.33
CA TYR A 152 -9.39 14.93 -20.81
C TYR A 152 -10.70 14.87 -21.62
N SER A 153 -10.68 15.45 -22.83
CA SER A 153 -11.89 15.66 -23.64
C SER A 153 -12.67 14.39 -23.97
N ASN A 154 -11.97 13.28 -24.17
CA ASN A 154 -12.56 12.00 -24.59
C ASN A 154 -12.92 11.08 -23.41
N ALA A 155 -12.57 11.44 -22.18
CA ALA A 155 -12.80 10.60 -21.00
C ALA A 155 -14.26 10.60 -20.53
N GLU A 156 -14.74 9.47 -20.02
CA GLU A 156 -15.97 9.40 -19.22
C GLU A 156 -15.68 9.97 -17.83
N ILE A 157 -16.27 11.12 -17.48
CA ILE A 157 -15.95 11.83 -16.23
C ILE A 157 -17.17 11.90 -15.34
N ASN A 158 -17.03 11.38 -14.11
CA ASN A 158 -18.05 11.40 -13.06
C ASN A 158 -19.45 11.03 -13.61
N PRO A 159 -19.64 9.80 -14.14
CA PRO A 159 -20.87 9.39 -14.83
C PRO A 159 -22.14 9.48 -13.96
N LEU A 160 -22.00 9.35 -12.63
CA LEU A 160 -23.10 9.55 -11.68
C LEU A 160 -23.34 11.02 -11.28
N GLY A 161 -22.51 11.94 -11.78
CA GLY A 161 -22.52 13.35 -11.40
C GLY A 161 -21.54 13.71 -10.29
N TYR A 162 -21.67 14.93 -9.78
CA TYR A 162 -20.79 15.49 -8.76
C TYR A 162 -20.97 14.81 -7.40
N TRP A 163 -19.85 14.59 -6.68
CA TRP A 163 -19.82 14.00 -5.34
C TRP A 163 -18.60 14.51 -4.56
N THR A 164 -18.64 14.43 -3.22
CA THR A 164 -17.60 15.03 -2.33
C THR A 164 -16.70 14.01 -1.63
N GLY A 165 -16.99 12.71 -1.75
CA GLY A 165 -16.14 11.62 -1.26
C GLY A 165 -16.00 11.52 0.26
N GLY A 166 -14.94 10.82 0.67
CA GLY A 166 -14.56 10.61 2.07
C GLY A 166 -15.07 9.31 2.68
N THR A 167 -14.65 9.02 3.91
CA THR A 167 -14.89 7.73 4.61
C THR A 167 -16.36 7.50 5.01
N ASN A 168 -17.28 8.39 4.62
CA ASN A 168 -18.71 8.27 4.86
C ASN A 168 -19.48 7.86 3.59
N VAL A 169 -18.84 7.89 2.41
CA VAL A 169 -19.44 7.42 1.16
C VAL A 169 -19.07 5.97 0.85
N ASP A 170 -17.94 5.51 1.39
CA ASP A 170 -17.49 4.11 1.34
C ASP A 170 -16.61 3.79 2.57
N THR A 171 -16.61 2.53 2.97
CA THR A 171 -15.71 2.00 4.01
C THR A 171 -14.35 1.67 3.42
N GLY A 172 -13.28 1.84 4.21
CA GLY A 172 -11.92 1.50 3.80
C GLY A 172 -11.32 0.41 4.66
N ALA A 173 -10.57 -0.50 4.05
CA ALA A 173 -9.73 -1.46 4.76
C ALA A 173 -8.34 -1.59 4.12
N ALA A 174 -7.34 -1.84 4.95
CA ALA A 174 -5.96 -2.03 4.49
C ALA A 174 -5.86 -3.17 3.48
N ASN A 175 -4.97 -3.03 2.49
CA ASN A 175 -4.67 -4.01 1.45
C ASN A 175 -5.85 -4.41 0.55
N ARG A 176 -6.89 -3.57 0.41
CA ARG A 176 -8.03 -3.82 -0.50
C ARG A 176 -7.86 -3.24 -1.92
N LYS A 177 -6.66 -2.71 -2.23
CA LYS A 177 -6.33 -2.09 -3.52
C LYS A 177 -5.04 -2.64 -4.16
N LEU A 178 -4.74 -3.92 -3.93
CA LEU A 178 -3.52 -4.57 -4.46
C LEU A 178 -3.40 -4.49 -5.98
N GLY A 179 -4.49 -4.61 -6.74
CA GLY A 179 -4.47 -4.43 -8.19
C GLY A 179 -4.01 -3.02 -8.61
N SER A 180 -4.46 -1.98 -7.90
CA SER A 180 -4.01 -0.59 -8.11
C SER A 180 -2.56 -0.36 -7.65
N ASP A 181 -2.13 -1.07 -6.60
CA ASP A 181 -0.78 -0.92 -6.05
C ASP A 181 0.27 -1.72 -6.82
N MET A 182 -0.09 -2.86 -7.41
CA MET A 182 0.84 -3.86 -7.96
C MET A 182 0.63 -4.13 -9.46
N ALA A 183 -0.46 -3.65 -10.06
CA ALA A 183 -0.87 -4.00 -11.42
C ALA A 183 -0.85 -5.54 -11.63
N ASP A 184 -0.25 -6.00 -12.73
CA ASP A 184 -0.18 -7.43 -13.08
C ASP A 184 0.76 -8.24 -12.17
N SER A 185 1.47 -7.57 -11.25
CA SER A 185 2.30 -8.20 -10.22
C SER A 185 1.48 -8.71 -9.04
N VAL A 186 0.16 -8.47 -9.02
CA VAL A 186 -0.71 -8.87 -7.91
C VAL A 186 -0.70 -10.40 -7.70
N THR A 187 -0.54 -10.80 -6.44
CA THR A 187 -0.75 -12.18 -5.99
C THR A 187 -1.83 -12.20 -4.90
N GLY A 188 -1.49 -12.57 -3.66
CA GLY A 188 -2.40 -12.55 -2.50
C GLY A 188 -1.88 -11.74 -1.31
N GLY A 189 -0.56 -11.53 -1.20
CA GLY A 189 0.07 -10.85 -0.07
C GLY A 189 -0.10 -9.33 -0.11
N GLY A 190 -0.51 -8.75 1.03
CA GLY A 190 -0.64 -7.30 1.19
C GLY A 190 0.69 -6.57 1.38
N LEU A 191 0.83 -5.41 0.73
CA LEU A 191 2.04 -4.55 0.80
C LEU A 191 2.09 -3.66 2.05
N HIS A 192 0.95 -3.35 2.66
CA HIS A 192 0.82 -2.30 3.68
C HIS A 192 0.60 -2.91 5.07
N GLY A 193 1.05 -2.18 6.09
CA GLY A 193 0.85 -2.57 7.49
C GLY A 193 1.82 -3.64 8.01
N LYS A 194 2.80 -4.10 7.23
CA LYS A 194 3.75 -5.14 7.62
C LYS A 194 5.21 -4.63 7.56
N ASP A 195 6.07 -5.11 8.46
CA ASP A 195 7.51 -4.82 8.40
C ASP A 195 8.23 -5.59 7.27
N LEU A 196 9.48 -5.21 7.00
CA LEU A 196 10.27 -5.77 5.89
C LEU A 196 10.63 -7.24 6.05
N SER A 197 10.52 -7.82 7.25
CA SER A 197 10.73 -9.27 7.43
C SER A 197 9.56 -10.10 6.92
N LYS A 198 8.44 -9.48 6.53
CA LYS A 198 7.31 -10.17 5.90
C LYS A 198 7.55 -10.25 4.40
N ALA A 199 7.50 -11.47 3.87
CA ALA A 199 7.77 -11.74 2.47
C ALA A 199 6.81 -11.01 1.52
N ASP A 200 5.56 -10.85 1.93
CA ASP A 200 4.53 -10.05 1.23
C ASP A 200 5.00 -8.63 0.91
N VAL A 201 5.87 -8.05 1.72
CA VAL A 201 6.43 -6.71 1.48
C VAL A 201 7.74 -6.83 0.73
N SER A 202 8.74 -7.50 1.32
CA SER A 202 10.11 -7.47 0.82
C SER A 202 10.30 -8.24 -0.49
N VAL A 203 9.67 -9.42 -0.63
CA VAL A 203 9.81 -10.24 -1.85
C VAL A 203 8.99 -9.64 -2.99
N ASN A 204 7.80 -9.09 -2.74
CA ASN A 204 7.04 -8.38 -3.77
C ASN A 204 7.77 -7.13 -4.28
N ILE A 205 8.32 -6.29 -3.38
CA ILE A 205 9.16 -5.15 -3.79
C ILE A 205 10.35 -5.64 -4.61
N TYR A 206 11.06 -6.67 -4.15
CA TYR A 206 12.21 -7.22 -4.86
C TYR A 206 11.84 -7.76 -6.25
N ALA A 207 10.79 -8.59 -6.35
CA ALA A 207 10.33 -9.16 -7.61
C ALA A 207 9.92 -8.07 -8.60
N PHE A 208 9.18 -7.06 -8.13
CA PHE A 208 8.79 -5.92 -8.94
C PHE A 208 9.99 -5.13 -9.46
N LEU A 209 10.94 -4.77 -8.59
CA LEU A 209 12.14 -4.04 -8.99
C LEU A 209 13.03 -4.85 -9.94
N LYS A 210 13.14 -6.17 -9.74
CA LYS A 210 13.84 -7.07 -10.66
C LYS A 210 13.17 -7.05 -12.03
N ALA A 211 11.85 -7.19 -12.08
CA ALA A 211 11.08 -7.18 -13.33
C ALA A 211 11.24 -5.86 -14.09
N GLN A 212 11.18 -4.70 -13.41
CA GLN A 212 11.41 -3.39 -14.06
C GLN A 212 12.83 -3.27 -14.64
N ARG A 213 13.83 -3.81 -13.93
CA ARG A 213 15.24 -3.76 -14.38
C ARG A 213 15.52 -4.68 -15.55
N THR A 214 14.92 -5.87 -15.56
CA THR A 214 15.18 -6.90 -16.58
C THR A 214 14.22 -6.83 -17.75
N ASP A 215 13.15 -6.05 -17.64
CA ASP A 215 12.02 -6.01 -18.58
C ASP A 215 11.43 -7.41 -18.85
N MET A 216 11.37 -8.23 -17.80
CA MET A 216 10.93 -9.64 -17.88
C MET A 216 10.06 -9.99 -16.68
N PRO A 217 9.03 -10.84 -16.85
CA PRO A 217 8.27 -11.41 -15.74
C PRO A 217 9.18 -12.14 -14.74
N VAL A 218 8.89 -11.96 -13.45
CA VAL A 218 9.57 -12.61 -12.33
C VAL A 218 8.51 -13.31 -11.49
N GLU A 219 8.67 -14.61 -11.26
CA GLU A 219 7.80 -15.41 -10.40
C GLU A 219 8.64 -16.09 -9.33
N LEU A 220 8.30 -15.88 -8.06
CA LEU A 220 9.04 -16.39 -6.91
C LEU A 220 8.08 -17.06 -5.93
N ALA A 221 8.60 -17.97 -5.12
CA ALA A 221 7.93 -18.49 -3.96
C ALA A 221 8.94 -18.64 -2.81
N CYS A 222 8.45 -18.61 -1.57
CA CYS A 222 9.25 -19.02 -0.41
C CYS A 222 8.39 -19.84 0.54
N ALA A 223 9.06 -20.70 1.32
CA ALA A 223 8.52 -21.29 2.53
C ALA A 223 8.96 -20.46 3.75
N ILE A 224 8.14 -20.50 4.80
CA ILE A 224 8.53 -19.94 6.10
C ILE A 224 9.86 -20.55 6.57
N GLY A 225 10.81 -19.71 6.95
CA GLY A 225 12.14 -20.14 7.39
C GLY A 225 13.20 -20.23 6.28
N ASP A 226 12.85 -20.00 5.01
CA ASP A 226 13.83 -19.96 3.92
C ASP A 226 14.89 -18.88 4.17
N LYS A 227 16.15 -19.25 3.96
CA LYS A 227 17.31 -18.34 4.07
C LYS A 227 17.62 -17.62 2.77
N THR A 228 17.13 -18.14 1.65
CA THR A 228 17.34 -17.60 0.32
C THR A 228 16.07 -17.68 -0.50
N VAL A 229 15.81 -16.66 -1.32
CA VAL A 229 14.75 -16.65 -2.33
C VAL A 229 15.40 -16.16 -3.62
N ASP A 230 15.07 -16.76 -4.78
CA ASP A 230 15.73 -16.42 -6.07
C ASP A 230 17.26 -16.65 -6.06
N GLY A 231 17.76 -17.55 -5.21
CA GLY A 231 19.20 -17.75 -4.98
C GLY A 231 19.88 -16.61 -4.22
N ILE A 232 19.13 -15.59 -3.77
CA ILE A 232 19.62 -14.43 -3.04
C ILE A 232 19.35 -14.61 -1.53
N PRO A 233 20.31 -14.29 -0.64
CA PRO A 233 20.07 -14.28 0.79
C PRO A 233 18.89 -13.37 1.17
N TYR A 234 18.00 -13.87 2.03
CA TYR A 234 16.79 -13.14 2.39
C TYR A 234 17.09 -11.76 3.00
N GLY A 235 18.19 -11.63 3.75
CA GLY A 235 18.68 -10.34 4.25
C GLY A 235 18.96 -9.29 3.17
N GLU A 236 19.45 -9.69 2.00
CA GLU A 236 19.73 -8.78 0.89
C GLU A 236 18.44 -8.33 0.19
N ILE A 237 17.43 -9.21 0.13
CA ILE A 237 16.07 -8.88 -0.34
C ILE A 237 15.46 -7.83 0.60
N VAL A 238 15.55 -8.05 1.91
CA VAL A 238 15.07 -7.11 2.92
C VAL A 238 15.79 -5.76 2.82
N GLU A 239 17.11 -5.74 2.61
CA GLU A 239 17.84 -4.48 2.47
C GLU A 239 17.55 -3.76 1.14
N THR A 240 17.24 -4.51 0.08
CA THR A 240 16.74 -3.93 -1.17
C THR A 240 15.40 -3.24 -0.97
N ALA A 241 14.47 -3.89 -0.27
CA ALA A 241 13.19 -3.30 0.10
C ALA A 241 13.37 -2.10 1.06
N ARG A 242 14.27 -2.18 2.05
CA ARG A 242 14.57 -1.08 2.98
C ARG A 242 15.02 0.17 2.24
N ARG A 243 15.97 0.03 1.31
CA ARG A 243 16.46 1.15 0.50
C ARG A 243 15.35 1.75 -0.37
N TYR A 244 14.49 0.91 -0.95
CA TYR A 244 13.33 1.35 -1.72
C TYR A 244 12.37 2.19 -0.88
N ILE A 245 11.92 1.67 0.27
CA ILE A 245 10.98 2.36 1.18
C ILE A 245 11.58 3.65 1.72
N LYS A 246 12.85 3.64 2.15
CA LYS A 246 13.54 4.85 2.63
C LYS A 246 13.61 5.94 1.56
N ARG A 247 13.89 5.58 0.30
CA ARG A 247 13.94 6.53 -0.82
C ARG A 247 12.58 7.19 -1.09
N LEU A 248 11.49 6.47 -0.86
CA LEU A 248 10.12 7.02 -0.99
C LEU A 248 9.73 7.94 0.17
N GLY A 249 10.41 7.85 1.31
CA GLY A 249 10.12 8.62 2.52
C GLY A 249 9.34 7.85 3.59
N GLY A 250 9.31 6.52 3.53
CA GLY A 250 8.68 5.67 4.55
C GLY A 250 7.49 4.85 4.02
N PHE A 251 6.91 4.05 4.91
CA PHE A 251 5.78 3.17 4.61
C PHE A 251 4.49 3.95 4.37
N GLU A 252 4.22 5.06 5.07
CA GLU A 252 3.08 5.92 4.75
C GLU A 252 3.18 6.44 3.30
N LYS A 253 4.37 6.88 2.88
CA LYS A 253 4.61 7.36 1.53
C LYS A 253 4.53 6.28 0.48
N PHE A 254 4.97 5.07 0.80
CA PHE A 254 4.74 3.91 -0.05
C PHE A 254 3.25 3.61 -0.22
N ALA A 255 2.49 3.67 0.87
CA ALA A 255 1.06 3.42 0.91
C ALA A 255 0.21 4.42 0.11
N GLU A 256 0.72 5.60 -0.26
CA GLU A 256 -0.03 6.53 -1.12
C GLU A 256 -0.35 5.94 -2.50
N TRP A 257 0.59 5.21 -3.09
CA TRP A 257 0.51 4.79 -4.50
C TRP A 257 0.94 3.34 -4.78
N GLY A 258 1.53 2.64 -3.80
CA GLY A 258 2.04 1.29 -4.00
C GLY A 258 3.30 1.25 -4.87
N LEU A 259 3.45 0.18 -5.65
CA LEU A 259 4.57 -0.07 -6.56
C LEU A 259 4.40 0.66 -7.90
N VAL A 260 3.16 0.78 -8.40
CA VAL A 260 2.84 1.50 -9.63
C VAL A 260 2.77 3.00 -9.33
N ARG A 261 3.85 3.74 -9.60
CA ARG A 261 3.95 5.19 -9.31
C ARG A 261 4.24 5.95 -10.58
#